data_AF-A0A5E3WRP4-F1
#
_entry.id   AF-A0A5E3WRP4-F1
#
_cell.length_a   1.000
_cell.length_b   1.000
_cell.length_c   1.000
_cell.angle_alpha   90.00
_cell.angle_beta   90.00
_cell.angle_gamma   90.00
#
_symmetry.space_group_name_H-M   'P 1'
#
loop_
_entity.id
_entity.type
_entity.pdbx_description
1 polymer ?
#
loop_
_entity_poly.entity_id
_entity_poly.type
_entity_poly.pdbx_seq_one_letter_code
_entity_poly.pdbx_strand_id
1 'polypeptide(L)'
;MMEHTIDVGLPQQAPAPNEDCPVFQLPNELLVHIVEALPAPVFHGRRFNGASYPAFALSHTCRLWRCIVMAYPRCWRWIPCTNSHWLAEGLRRSEGALLRVHFDLNYSWNSPAPDLTGLSEQASRIEAVIMGDRHGGPPPFEWETFSTTGVLLRFLRDNEFPAMRELILAQWKNRRHIIDLPPIFLDNTTPLLEHVFISDTNLRPGQAFLQSPLTHFEMARGSPGRSLNDIAEFFKSVPRLEVFIAHHRVWLSDARLLETTTHHPHSIPLPYLRQLRCEGAFEGGLAILNLLALSTRCSASIANWNPYEFRWNRKTDWSVALDILSAHLSAVPAAAMSHSASHIELMYRRLEGDTSPNEAALSMHYVPESSNAEIVSFRIRLYAKDEDDARSFYTSTLRTHLAPHLFGATHTLRVEFANPDYTNPADDLWSSLTEMSAIRALKLAGDAGTLLSKLDIPDHSLRETLPDLRLLTLSRFDFSSEPEVRGRIAALQRDGVALETLRFEECAGVPLEELALLRASAGLVVECENNEE
;
A
#
# COMPACT_ATOMS: atom_id res chain seq x y z
N MET A 1 -32.03 27.34 47.05
CA MET A 1 -31.02 28.41 47.13
C MET A 1 -29.73 27.84 46.59
N MET A 2 -29.36 28.21 45.36
CA MET A 2 -28.07 27.89 44.75
C MET A 2 -27.26 29.18 44.77
N GLU A 3 -26.12 29.16 45.46
CA GLU A 3 -25.18 30.28 45.49
C GLU A 3 -24.43 30.33 44.16
N HIS A 4 -24.58 31.43 43.43
CA HIS A 4 -23.75 31.77 42.28
C HIS A 4 -22.38 32.22 42.77
N THR A 5 -21.37 31.36 42.62
CA THR A 5 -19.96 31.74 42.80
C THR A 5 -19.57 32.71 41.67
N ILE A 6 -19.34 33.96 42.03
CA ILE A 6 -18.80 34.99 41.13
C ILE A 6 -17.33 34.67 40.92
N ASP A 7 -16.98 34.29 39.69
CA ASP A 7 -15.61 34.07 39.25
C ASP A 7 -14.85 35.41 39.30
N VAL A 8 -13.89 35.53 40.22
CA VAL A 8 -13.10 36.72 40.43
C VAL A 8 -12.08 36.79 39.28
N GLY A 9 -12.38 37.62 38.29
CA GLY A 9 -11.60 37.78 37.08
C GLY A 9 -10.10 37.92 37.35
N LEU A 10 -9.31 36.98 36.81
CA LEU A 10 -7.87 37.11 36.72
C LEU A 10 -7.51 38.43 36.01
N PRO A 11 -6.48 39.17 36.48
CA PRO A 11 -6.07 40.41 35.85
C PRO A 11 -5.73 40.13 34.38
N GLN A 12 -6.46 40.76 33.45
CA GLN A 12 -6.13 40.77 32.03
C GLN A 12 -4.75 41.42 31.88
N GLN A 13 -3.72 40.57 31.76
CA GLN A 13 -2.38 40.99 31.39
C GLN A 13 -2.48 41.70 30.03
N ALA A 14 -1.99 42.94 29.96
CA ALA A 14 -1.96 43.67 28.70
C ALA A 14 -1.23 42.79 27.66
N PRO A 15 -1.79 42.61 26.44
CA PRO A 15 -1.15 41.79 25.43
C PRO A 15 0.25 42.31 25.17
N ALA A 16 1.26 41.44 25.30
CA ALA A 16 2.63 41.78 24.98
C ALA A 16 2.69 42.36 23.55
N PRO A 17 3.52 43.39 23.30
CA PRO A 17 3.63 43.97 21.97
C PRO A 17 4.09 42.89 20.99
N ASN A 18 3.46 42.84 19.81
CA ASN A 18 3.78 41.84 18.79
C ASN A 18 5.28 41.83 18.43
N GLU A 19 5.99 42.94 18.61
CA GLU A 19 7.43 43.08 18.32
C GLU A 19 8.32 42.11 19.13
N ASP A 20 7.84 41.63 20.28
CA ASP A 20 8.59 40.70 21.14
C ASP A 20 8.39 39.22 20.75
N CYS A 21 7.47 38.92 19.83
CA CYS A 21 7.26 37.54 19.41
C CYS A 21 8.42 37.10 18.47
N PRO A 22 9.13 36.00 18.78
CA PRO A 22 10.32 35.57 18.04
C PRO A 22 10.13 35.43 16.53
N VAL A 23 8.90 35.12 16.09
CA VAL A 23 8.57 34.98 14.67
C VAL A 23 8.76 36.29 13.89
N PHE A 24 8.51 37.45 14.49
CA PHE A 24 8.65 38.75 13.81
C PHE A 24 10.09 39.27 13.80
N GLN A 25 11.01 38.59 14.49
CA GLN A 25 12.45 38.86 14.46
C GLN A 25 13.16 38.03 13.39
N LEU A 26 12.45 37.11 12.71
CA LEU A 26 13.02 36.32 11.63
C LEU A 26 13.30 37.20 10.40
N PRO A 27 14.42 36.96 9.69
CA PRO A 27 14.67 37.55 8.39
C PRO A 27 13.55 37.23 7.39
N ASN A 28 13.32 38.14 6.43
CA ASN A 28 12.28 37.99 5.41
C ASN A 28 12.43 36.67 4.63
N GLU A 29 13.65 36.22 4.39
CA GLU A 29 13.95 34.97 3.68
C GLU A 29 13.40 33.75 4.43
N LEU A 30 13.49 33.73 5.76
CA LEU A 30 12.91 32.64 6.57
C LEU A 30 11.39 32.74 6.62
N LEU A 31 10.83 33.95 6.69
CA LEU A 31 9.39 34.16 6.62
C LEU A 31 8.83 33.63 5.30
N VAL A 32 9.55 33.79 4.19
CA VAL A 32 9.16 33.24 2.87
C VAL A 32 9.10 31.73 2.90
N HIS A 33 10.12 31.08 3.46
CA HIS A 33 10.12 29.62 3.57
C HIS A 33 8.93 29.11 4.40
N ILE A 34 8.52 29.85 5.43
CA ILE A 34 7.30 29.54 6.18
C ILE A 34 6.07 29.65 5.28
N VAL A 35 5.96 30.71 4.45
CA VAL A 35 4.83 30.86 3.53
C VAL A 35 4.83 29.79 2.43
N GLU A 36 5.99 29.43 1.88
CA GLU A 36 6.12 28.37 0.88
C GLU A 36 5.78 26.98 1.44
N ALA A 37 5.99 26.77 2.74
CA ALA A 37 5.66 25.55 3.47
C ALA A 37 4.19 25.47 3.91
N LEU A 38 3.36 26.49 3.61
CA LEU A 38 1.93 26.43 3.90
C LEU A 38 1.29 25.25 3.18
N PRO A 39 0.31 24.58 3.82
CA PRO A 39 -0.38 23.47 3.19
C PRO A 39 -1.10 23.90 1.92
N ALA A 40 -1.37 22.94 1.04
CA ALA A 40 -2.24 23.18 -0.09
C ALA A 40 -3.61 23.69 0.41
N PRO A 41 -4.20 24.71 -0.24
CA PRO A 41 -5.54 25.15 0.07
C PRO A 41 -6.55 24.01 -0.13
N VAL A 42 -7.51 23.95 0.77
CA VAL A 42 -8.59 22.96 0.69
C VAL A 42 -9.74 23.58 -0.10
N PHE A 43 -9.95 23.06 -1.31
CA PHE A 43 -11.00 23.55 -2.21
C PHE A 43 -12.26 22.72 -2.03
N HIS A 44 -13.10 23.11 -1.08
CA HIS A 44 -14.42 22.51 -0.89
C HIS A 44 -15.51 23.47 -1.38
N GLY A 45 -15.91 23.32 -2.65
CA GLY A 45 -17.17 23.83 -3.15
C GLY A 45 -17.38 25.30 -3.41
N ARG A 46 -18.66 25.66 -3.53
CA ARG A 46 -19.14 27.03 -3.83
C ARG A 46 -18.76 28.07 -2.78
N ARG A 47 -18.30 27.64 -1.60
CA ARG A 47 -17.93 28.51 -0.48
C ARG A 47 -16.43 28.63 -0.30
N PHE A 48 -15.64 28.37 -1.34
CA PHE A 48 -14.24 28.76 -1.30
C PHE A 48 -14.14 30.24 -0.89
N ASN A 49 -13.64 30.45 0.32
CA ASN A 49 -13.51 31.75 0.94
C ASN A 49 -12.03 31.99 1.23
N GLY A 50 -11.69 33.25 1.48
CA GLY A 50 -10.30 33.61 1.74
C GLY A 50 -9.69 32.87 2.94
N ALA A 51 -10.49 32.41 3.91
CA ALA A 51 -10.00 31.64 5.05
C ALA A 51 -9.53 30.23 4.66
N SER A 52 -10.07 29.64 3.60
CA SER A 52 -9.62 28.34 3.06
C SER A 52 -8.33 28.42 2.24
N TYR A 53 -7.84 29.64 1.96
CA TYR A 53 -6.58 29.86 1.27
C TYR A 53 -5.50 30.30 2.26
N PRO A 54 -4.55 29.43 2.66
CA PRO A 54 -3.61 29.72 3.74
C PRO A 54 -2.85 31.02 3.55
N ALA A 55 -2.37 31.31 2.33
CA ALA A 55 -1.67 32.56 2.04
C ALA A 55 -2.58 33.80 2.17
N PHE A 56 -3.86 33.70 1.81
CA PHE A 56 -4.80 34.80 1.97
C PHE A 56 -5.07 35.03 3.46
N ALA A 57 -5.40 33.98 4.21
CA ALA A 57 -5.59 34.05 5.65
C ALA A 57 -4.35 34.68 6.34
N LEU A 58 -3.15 34.21 5.99
CA LEU A 58 -1.89 34.74 6.51
C LEU A 58 -1.70 36.22 6.17
N SER A 59 -2.03 36.65 4.94
CA SER A 59 -1.94 38.06 4.51
C SER A 59 -2.90 39.01 5.25
N HIS A 60 -3.85 38.47 6.01
CA HIS A 60 -4.81 39.21 6.82
C HIS A 60 -4.47 39.22 8.32
N THR A 61 -3.41 38.54 8.75
CA THR A 61 -2.99 38.50 10.16
C THR A 61 -2.34 39.80 10.63
N CYS A 62 -1.33 40.30 9.90
CA CYS A 62 -0.67 41.57 10.18
C CYS A 62 0.00 42.15 8.91
N ARG A 63 0.50 43.40 9.02
CA ARG A 63 1.15 44.10 7.89
C ARG A 63 2.39 43.37 7.36
N LEU A 64 3.22 42.81 8.24
CA LEU A 64 4.44 42.09 7.83
C LEU A 64 4.08 40.89 6.95
N TRP A 65 3.19 40.02 7.42
CA TRP A 65 2.74 38.87 6.65
C TRP A 65 2.07 39.25 5.34
N ARG A 66 1.30 40.34 5.30
CA ARG A 66 0.75 40.87 4.05
C ARG A 66 1.85 41.25 3.08
N CYS A 67 2.87 41.98 3.53
CA CYS A 67 4.01 42.38 2.70
C CYS A 67 4.77 41.17 2.17
N ILE A 68 5.05 40.17 3.02
CA ILE A 68 5.69 38.92 2.61
C ILE A 68 4.80 38.22 1.57
N VAL A 69 3.58 37.81 1.91
CA VAL A 69 2.72 37.04 1.00
C VAL A 69 2.51 37.73 -0.36
N MET A 70 2.39 39.05 -0.40
CA MET A 70 2.20 39.80 -1.65
C MET A 70 3.48 39.93 -2.48
N ALA A 71 4.66 39.87 -1.87
CA ALA A 71 5.95 39.97 -2.57
C ALA A 71 6.38 38.67 -3.25
N TYR A 72 5.78 37.52 -2.89
CA TYR A 72 6.21 36.20 -3.36
C TYR A 72 5.09 35.51 -4.16
N PRO A 73 5.17 35.52 -5.51
CA PRO A 73 4.13 34.94 -6.38
C PRO A 73 3.84 33.46 -6.13
N ARG A 74 4.85 32.70 -5.66
CA ARG A 74 4.70 31.27 -5.33
C ARG A 74 3.66 30.99 -4.24
N CYS A 75 3.39 31.96 -3.36
CA CYS A 75 2.33 31.83 -2.34
C CYS A 75 0.93 31.72 -2.96
N TRP A 76 0.80 32.15 -4.22
CA TRP A 76 -0.45 32.18 -4.98
C TRP A 76 -0.51 31.09 -6.05
N ARG A 77 0.42 30.14 -6.06
CA ARG A 77 0.54 29.13 -7.13
C ARG A 77 -0.61 28.14 -7.22
N TRP A 78 -1.36 27.96 -6.13
CA TRP A 78 -2.51 27.07 -6.10
C TRP A 78 -3.73 27.83 -6.62
N ILE A 79 -4.23 27.45 -7.80
CA ILE A 79 -5.28 28.20 -8.50
C ILE A 79 -6.59 27.40 -8.45
N PRO A 80 -7.60 27.84 -7.68
CA PRO A 80 -8.94 27.25 -7.79
C PRO A 80 -9.59 27.65 -9.11
N CYS A 81 -9.98 26.66 -9.91
CA CYS A 81 -10.67 26.88 -11.18
C CYS A 81 -12.20 26.80 -11.05
N THR A 82 -12.72 26.72 -9.82
CA THR A 82 -14.17 26.62 -9.52
C THR A 82 -14.87 27.97 -9.46
N ASN A 83 -14.10 29.06 -9.41
CA ASN A 83 -14.60 30.42 -9.25
C ASN A 83 -13.75 31.38 -10.10
N SER A 84 -14.39 32.08 -11.04
CA SER A 84 -13.71 33.00 -11.96
C SER A 84 -12.98 34.16 -11.27
N HIS A 85 -13.50 34.66 -10.15
CA HIS A 85 -12.84 35.71 -9.36
C HIS A 85 -11.50 35.22 -8.82
N TRP A 86 -11.48 34.03 -8.23
CA TRP A 86 -10.26 33.47 -7.65
C TRP A 86 -9.29 32.90 -8.68
N LEU A 87 -9.80 32.41 -9.82
CA LEU A 87 -8.97 32.12 -10.99
C LEU A 87 -8.22 33.37 -11.43
N ALA A 88 -8.93 34.47 -11.71
CA ALA A 88 -8.32 35.73 -12.14
C ALA A 88 -7.34 36.28 -11.09
N GLU A 89 -7.74 36.29 -9.81
CA GLU A 89 -6.89 36.82 -8.75
C GLU A 89 -5.66 35.95 -8.48
N GLY A 90 -5.81 34.63 -8.54
CA GLY A 90 -4.70 33.68 -8.43
C GLY A 90 -3.72 33.85 -9.58
N LEU A 91 -4.19 33.91 -10.82
CA LEU A 91 -3.34 34.12 -12.01
C LEU A 91 -2.60 35.46 -11.94
N ARG A 92 -3.29 36.54 -11.52
CA ARG A 92 -2.68 37.86 -11.36
C ARG A 92 -1.59 37.88 -10.29
N ARG A 93 -1.82 37.24 -9.14
CA ARG A 93 -0.87 37.26 -8.01
C ARG A 93 0.28 36.25 -8.15
N SER A 94 0.10 35.22 -8.96
CA SER A 94 1.11 34.18 -9.20
C SER A 94 2.04 34.49 -10.37
N GLU A 95 2.08 35.72 -10.87
CA GLU A 95 2.91 36.13 -12.01
C GLU A 95 4.36 35.58 -11.93
N GLY A 96 4.81 34.91 -12.99
CA GLY A 96 6.11 34.23 -13.06
C GLY A 96 6.25 32.89 -12.31
N ALA A 97 5.35 32.50 -11.40
CA ALA A 97 5.41 31.22 -10.70
C ALA A 97 4.92 30.01 -11.55
N LEU A 98 5.36 28.81 -11.21
CA LEU A 98 4.73 27.58 -11.71
C LEU A 98 3.37 27.41 -11.05
N LEU A 99 2.37 26.97 -11.82
CA LEU A 99 0.97 26.92 -11.39
C LEU A 99 0.52 25.50 -11.07
N ARG A 100 -0.28 25.37 -10.01
CA ARG A 100 -0.95 24.13 -9.62
C ARG A 100 -2.45 24.40 -9.65
N VAL A 101 -3.12 23.91 -10.69
CA VAL A 101 -4.53 24.22 -10.95
C VAL A 101 -5.44 23.14 -10.39
N HIS A 102 -6.52 23.54 -9.73
CA HIS A 102 -7.44 22.62 -9.08
C HIS A 102 -8.88 22.80 -9.57
N PHE A 103 -9.46 21.72 -10.07
CA PHE A 103 -10.83 21.61 -10.53
C PHE A 103 -11.63 20.73 -9.56
N ASP A 104 -12.52 21.33 -8.77
CA ASP A 104 -13.43 20.57 -7.89
C ASP A 104 -14.60 20.01 -8.72
N LEU A 105 -14.63 18.68 -8.86
CA LEU A 105 -15.68 17.98 -9.60
C LEU A 105 -16.89 17.62 -8.74
N ASN A 106 -16.81 17.72 -7.41
CA ASN A 106 -17.87 17.26 -6.50
C ASN A 106 -19.07 18.20 -6.41
N TYR A 107 -18.97 19.39 -7.00
CA TYR A 107 -20.01 20.41 -6.88
C TYR A 107 -20.86 20.51 -8.12
N SER A 108 -22.18 20.58 -7.97
CA SER A 108 -23.11 20.71 -9.10
C SER A 108 -22.83 22.00 -9.90
N TRP A 109 -22.25 21.82 -11.09
CA TRP A 109 -21.97 22.89 -12.06
C TRP A 109 -23.25 23.30 -12.79
N ASN A 110 -24.29 23.69 -12.05
CA ASN A 110 -25.38 24.51 -12.62
C ASN A 110 -24.90 25.94 -12.95
N SER A 111 -23.63 26.24 -12.67
CA SER A 111 -22.93 27.45 -13.13
C SER A 111 -22.42 27.24 -14.55
N PRO A 112 -22.39 28.26 -15.41
CA PRO A 112 -21.70 28.18 -16.70
C PRO A 112 -20.29 27.62 -16.52
N ALA A 113 -19.84 26.83 -17.50
CA ALA A 113 -18.48 26.29 -17.55
C ALA A 113 -17.48 27.42 -17.28
N PRO A 114 -16.40 27.13 -16.54
CA PRO A 114 -15.43 28.16 -16.22
C PRO A 114 -14.80 28.62 -17.53
N ASP A 115 -14.67 29.93 -17.72
CA ASP A 115 -13.89 30.43 -18.85
C ASP A 115 -12.42 30.09 -18.61
N LEU A 116 -11.91 29.11 -19.36
CA LEU A 116 -10.53 28.63 -19.28
C LEU A 116 -9.59 29.38 -20.22
N THR A 117 -10.05 30.42 -20.90
CA THR A 117 -9.22 31.17 -21.86
C THR A 117 -7.98 31.74 -21.17
N GLY A 118 -8.16 32.46 -20.05
CA GLY A 118 -7.03 33.01 -19.28
C GLY A 118 -6.12 31.94 -18.67
N LEU A 119 -6.64 30.73 -18.41
CA LEU A 119 -5.81 29.61 -17.94
C LEU A 119 -5.01 28.97 -19.09
N SER A 120 -5.61 28.90 -20.28
CA SER A 120 -4.97 28.37 -21.50
C SER A 120 -3.76 29.22 -21.90
N GLU A 121 -3.86 30.54 -21.76
CA GLU A 121 -2.72 31.45 -21.95
C GLU A 121 -1.54 31.18 -20.99
N GLN A 122 -1.80 30.50 -19.86
CA GLN A 122 -0.79 30.17 -18.86
C GLN A 122 -0.36 28.69 -18.90
N ALA A 123 -0.80 27.92 -19.90
CA ALA A 123 -0.56 26.47 -19.98
C ALA A 123 0.92 26.09 -19.87
N SER A 124 1.82 26.91 -20.42
CA SER A 124 3.27 26.71 -20.37
C SER A 124 3.87 26.71 -18.96
N ARG A 125 3.18 27.30 -17.98
CA ARG A 125 3.62 27.40 -16.58
C ARG A 125 2.87 26.44 -15.65
N ILE A 126 1.89 25.68 -16.16
CA ILE A 126 1.14 24.73 -15.35
C ILE A 126 2.02 23.52 -15.06
N GLU A 127 2.37 23.39 -13.78
CA GLU A 127 3.16 22.29 -13.22
C GLU A 127 2.28 21.11 -12.79
N ALA A 128 1.09 21.39 -12.26
CA ALA A 128 0.17 20.35 -11.83
C ALA A 128 -1.27 20.65 -12.22
N VAL A 129 -1.97 19.64 -12.75
CA VAL A 129 -3.42 19.67 -12.96
C VAL A 129 -4.09 18.66 -12.03
N ILE A 130 -4.99 19.14 -11.19
CA ILE A 130 -5.68 18.33 -10.18
C ILE A 130 -7.19 18.45 -10.41
N MET A 131 -7.84 17.34 -10.72
CA MET A 131 -9.29 17.26 -10.94
C MET A 131 -9.89 16.29 -9.93
N GLY A 132 -10.81 16.77 -9.11
CA GLY A 132 -11.45 15.99 -8.03
C GLY A 132 -10.58 15.87 -6.77
N ASP A 133 -11.11 15.15 -5.78
CA ASP A 133 -10.42 14.89 -4.51
C ASP A 133 -9.87 13.45 -4.49
N ARG A 134 -8.58 13.31 -4.17
CA ARG A 134 -7.90 12.01 -4.02
C ARG A 134 -8.38 11.22 -2.81
N HIS A 135 -8.78 11.91 -1.74
CA HIS A 135 -9.19 11.31 -0.47
C HIS A 135 -10.71 11.26 -0.29
N GLY A 136 -11.45 11.92 -1.18
CA GLY A 136 -12.90 11.89 -1.16
C GLY A 136 -13.40 10.47 -1.45
N GLY A 137 -14.17 9.91 -0.50
CA GLY A 137 -15.02 8.76 -0.77
C GLY A 137 -15.90 9.01 -2.01
N PRO A 138 -16.44 7.95 -2.64
CA PRO A 138 -17.28 8.10 -3.82
C PRO A 138 -18.36 9.16 -3.53
N PRO A 139 -18.50 10.19 -4.39
CA PRO A 139 -19.43 11.27 -4.10
C PRO A 139 -20.82 10.70 -3.88
N PRO A 140 -21.56 11.16 -2.84
CA PRO A 140 -22.83 10.56 -2.45
C PRO A 140 -23.98 10.75 -3.46
N PHE A 141 -23.73 11.39 -4.62
CA PHE A 141 -24.77 11.79 -5.56
C PHE A 141 -24.55 11.29 -6.99
N GLU A 142 -25.64 10.75 -7.55
CA GLU A 142 -25.76 10.18 -8.90
C GLU A 142 -25.96 11.23 -10.02
N TRP A 143 -25.12 12.25 -10.22
CA TRP A 143 -25.46 13.34 -11.16
C TRP A 143 -24.63 13.41 -12.46
N GLU A 144 -25.15 14.18 -13.43
CA GLU A 144 -24.75 14.32 -14.84
C GLU A 144 -23.46 15.17 -15.03
N THR A 145 -22.33 14.68 -14.54
CA THR A 145 -21.03 15.40 -14.58
C THR A 145 -20.39 15.54 -15.97
N PHE A 146 -21.04 15.06 -17.03
CA PHE A 146 -20.40 14.89 -18.35
C PHE A 146 -20.00 16.16 -19.08
N SER A 147 -20.78 17.23 -18.98
CA SER A 147 -20.55 18.44 -19.78
C SER A 147 -19.26 19.17 -19.38
N THR A 148 -19.01 19.31 -18.07
CA THR A 148 -17.81 19.97 -17.54
C THR A 148 -16.56 19.15 -17.81
N THR A 149 -16.62 17.83 -17.62
CA THR A 149 -15.52 16.92 -17.92
C THR A 149 -15.09 17.04 -19.38
N GLY A 150 -16.04 17.19 -20.31
CA GLY A 150 -15.72 17.43 -21.73
C GLY A 150 -14.99 18.76 -22.00
N VAL A 151 -15.27 19.83 -21.24
CA VAL A 151 -14.52 21.10 -21.34
C VAL A 151 -13.10 20.95 -20.81
N LEU A 152 -12.93 20.28 -19.66
CA LEU A 152 -11.61 20.05 -19.05
C LEU A 152 -10.73 19.11 -19.90
N LEU A 153 -11.33 18.07 -20.47
CA LEU A 153 -10.64 17.20 -21.42
C LEU A 153 -10.21 17.97 -22.66
N ARG A 154 -11.07 18.84 -23.21
CA ARG A 154 -10.66 19.72 -24.33
C ARG A 154 -9.53 20.64 -23.91
N PHE A 155 -9.55 21.21 -22.71
CA PHE A 155 -8.45 22.01 -22.19
C PHE A 155 -7.13 21.23 -22.14
N LEU A 156 -7.12 20.00 -21.60
CA LEU A 156 -5.93 19.14 -21.58
C LEU A 156 -5.48 18.69 -22.98
N ARG A 157 -6.45 18.53 -23.88
CA ARG A 157 -6.22 18.04 -25.24
C ARG A 157 -5.67 19.11 -26.18
N ASP A 158 -6.19 20.33 -26.05
CA ASP A 158 -5.99 21.43 -26.99
C ASP A 158 -4.83 22.37 -26.58
N ASN A 159 -4.16 22.13 -25.44
CA ASN A 159 -3.06 22.94 -24.94
C ASN A 159 -1.78 22.11 -24.73
N GLU A 160 -0.63 22.79 -24.77
CA GLU A 160 0.69 22.22 -24.44
C GLU A 160 1.09 22.58 -23.01
N PHE A 161 1.66 21.60 -22.30
CA PHE A 161 2.04 21.76 -20.90
C PHE A 161 3.51 21.35 -20.67
N PRO A 162 4.49 22.12 -21.21
CA PRO A 162 5.92 21.81 -21.12
C PRO A 162 6.45 21.73 -19.67
N ALA A 163 5.82 22.44 -18.73
CA ALA A 163 6.22 22.45 -17.32
C ALA A 163 5.49 21.40 -16.46
N MET A 164 4.52 20.65 -17.01
CA MET A 164 3.69 19.75 -16.21
C MET A 164 4.51 18.58 -15.68
N ARG A 165 4.46 18.39 -14.36
CA ARG A 165 5.07 17.30 -13.61
C ARG A 165 4.05 16.35 -13.02
N GLU A 166 2.83 16.82 -12.78
CA GLU A 166 1.80 16.08 -12.07
C GLU A 166 0.42 16.21 -12.72
N LEU A 167 -0.26 15.07 -12.88
CA LEU A 167 -1.61 14.98 -13.40
C LEU A 167 -2.46 14.08 -12.50
N ILE A 168 -3.44 14.68 -11.81
CA ILE A 168 -4.38 13.97 -10.93
C ILE A 168 -5.77 14.08 -11.54
N LEU A 169 -6.31 12.94 -11.98
CA LEU A 169 -7.63 12.78 -12.57
C LEU A 169 -8.48 11.89 -11.66
N ALA A 170 -9.03 12.44 -10.59
CA ALA A 170 -9.84 11.72 -9.60
C ALA A 170 -11.35 11.83 -9.87
N GLN A 171 -12.10 10.84 -9.39
CA GLN A 171 -13.57 10.79 -9.31
C GLN A 171 -14.30 10.89 -10.67
N TRP A 172 -13.77 10.25 -11.72
CA TRP A 172 -14.35 10.21 -13.08
C TRP A 172 -15.53 9.23 -13.24
N LYS A 173 -16.28 8.97 -12.18
CA LYS A 173 -17.33 7.95 -12.19
C LYS A 173 -18.58 8.45 -12.92
N ASN A 174 -19.00 7.73 -13.95
CA ASN A 174 -20.40 7.76 -14.40
C ASN A 174 -21.19 6.69 -13.65
N ARG A 175 -22.45 6.99 -13.30
CA ARG A 175 -23.42 6.26 -12.46
C ARG A 175 -23.21 4.74 -12.29
N ARG A 176 -22.75 4.00 -13.31
CA ARG A 176 -22.47 2.54 -13.22
C ARG A 176 -21.28 2.05 -14.05
N HIS A 177 -20.53 2.92 -14.73
CA HIS A 177 -19.53 2.49 -15.70
C HIS A 177 -18.22 3.24 -15.53
N ILE A 178 -17.13 2.48 -15.46
CA ILE A 178 -15.79 3.00 -15.69
C ILE A 178 -15.73 3.45 -17.15
N ILE A 179 -15.31 4.68 -17.38
CA ILE A 179 -15.21 5.27 -18.72
C ILE A 179 -13.78 5.09 -19.23
N ASP A 180 -13.60 4.85 -20.53
CA ASP A 180 -12.27 4.96 -21.11
C ASP A 180 -11.83 6.43 -21.11
N LEU A 181 -10.66 6.73 -20.57
CA LEU A 181 -10.08 8.04 -20.67
C LEU A 181 -9.86 8.36 -22.17
N PRO A 182 -10.53 9.40 -22.72
CA PRO A 182 -10.28 9.78 -24.10
C PRO A 182 -8.84 10.29 -24.27
N PRO A 183 -8.29 10.29 -25.49
CA PRO A 183 -6.96 10.81 -25.74
C PRO A 183 -6.82 12.24 -25.21
N ILE A 184 -5.86 12.45 -24.32
CA ILE A 184 -5.42 13.75 -23.82
C ILE A 184 -4.02 14.04 -24.35
N PHE A 185 -3.69 15.33 -24.51
CA PHE A 185 -2.45 15.82 -25.12
C PHE A 185 -2.21 15.28 -26.55
N LEU A 186 -3.07 15.65 -27.53
CA LEU A 186 -3.00 15.18 -28.93
C LEU A 186 -1.57 15.26 -29.51
N ASP A 187 -0.83 14.16 -29.45
CA ASP A 187 0.59 14.00 -29.79
C ASP A 187 1.60 14.87 -29.02
N ASN A 188 1.12 15.73 -28.12
CA ASN A 188 1.92 16.66 -27.33
C ASN A 188 2.39 16.02 -26.04
N THR A 189 3.47 15.25 -26.09
CA THR A 189 4.07 14.68 -24.88
C THR A 189 4.45 15.78 -23.89
N THR A 190 4.06 15.62 -22.63
CA THR A 190 4.44 16.51 -21.53
C THR A 190 5.82 16.07 -21.02
N PRO A 191 6.92 16.72 -21.43
CA PRO A 191 8.27 16.15 -21.33
C PRO A 191 8.77 16.00 -19.89
N LEU A 192 8.12 16.67 -18.94
CA LEU A 192 8.47 16.66 -17.52
C LEU A 192 7.43 15.90 -16.67
N LEU A 193 6.43 15.26 -17.27
CA LEU A 193 5.38 14.58 -16.50
C LEU A 193 5.98 13.34 -15.84
N GLU A 194 5.95 13.35 -14.51
CA GLU A 194 6.58 12.36 -13.63
C GLU A 194 5.52 11.59 -12.83
N HIS A 195 4.46 12.26 -12.39
CA HIS A 195 3.42 11.71 -11.53
C HIS A 195 2.04 11.76 -12.17
N VAL A 196 1.40 10.59 -12.27
CA VAL A 196 0.03 10.46 -12.76
C VAL A 196 -0.80 9.69 -11.74
N PHE A 197 -1.92 10.28 -11.31
CA PHE A 197 -2.98 9.60 -10.56
C PHE A 197 -4.26 9.61 -11.37
N ILE A 198 -4.91 8.46 -11.53
CA ILE A 198 -6.18 8.39 -12.27
C ILE A 198 -7.16 7.49 -11.53
N SER A 199 -8.37 7.98 -11.25
CA SER A 199 -9.41 7.14 -10.67
C SER A 199 -10.67 7.04 -11.52
N ASP A 200 -11.37 5.92 -11.39
CA ASP A 200 -12.67 5.66 -12.01
C ASP A 200 -12.64 5.67 -13.56
N THR A 201 -11.47 5.41 -14.17
CA THR A 201 -11.33 5.28 -15.64
C THR A 201 -10.52 4.05 -16.07
N ASN A 202 -10.74 3.63 -17.31
CA ASN A 202 -9.89 2.69 -18.00
C ASN A 202 -8.95 3.43 -18.94
N LEU A 203 -7.68 3.05 -18.97
CA LEU A 203 -6.76 3.52 -19.98
C LEU A 203 -6.89 2.68 -21.24
N ARG A 204 -6.66 3.36 -22.37
CA ARG A 204 -6.41 2.71 -23.65
C ARG A 204 -4.90 2.66 -23.88
N PRO A 205 -4.38 1.65 -24.57
CA PRO A 205 -2.99 1.68 -25.04
C PRO A 205 -2.70 2.92 -25.90
N GLY A 206 -1.46 3.38 -25.89
CA GLY A 206 -1.01 4.48 -26.75
C GLY A 206 -1.41 5.89 -26.31
N GLN A 207 -1.82 6.10 -25.04
CA GLN A 207 -2.04 7.45 -24.51
C GLN A 207 -0.73 8.26 -24.54
N ALA A 208 -0.78 9.48 -25.07
CA ALA A 208 0.41 10.31 -25.27
C ALA A 208 1.21 10.56 -23.98
N PHE A 209 0.52 10.74 -22.85
CA PHE A 209 1.19 10.97 -21.56
C PHE A 209 2.00 9.76 -21.07
N LEU A 210 1.74 8.55 -21.58
CA LEU A 210 2.53 7.36 -21.25
C LEU A 210 3.92 7.40 -21.88
N GLN A 211 4.14 8.22 -22.92
CA GLN A 211 5.46 8.43 -23.52
C GLN A 211 6.34 9.40 -22.70
N SER A 212 5.76 10.05 -21.68
CA SER A 212 6.48 10.94 -20.77
C SER A 212 7.41 10.14 -19.84
N PRO A 213 8.42 10.76 -19.20
CA PRO A 213 9.32 10.06 -18.28
C PRO A 213 8.66 9.76 -16.93
N LEU A 214 7.51 9.07 -16.95
CA LEU A 214 6.74 8.72 -15.77
C LEU A 214 7.56 7.87 -14.80
N THR A 215 7.62 8.33 -13.55
CA THR A 215 8.26 7.64 -12.42
C THR A 215 7.22 7.15 -11.42
N HIS A 216 6.06 7.80 -11.33
CA HIS A 216 4.98 7.42 -10.44
C HIS A 216 3.66 7.32 -11.19
N PHE A 217 3.04 6.15 -11.17
CA PHE A 217 1.70 5.93 -11.70
C PHE A 217 0.80 5.29 -10.64
N GLU A 218 -0.24 5.99 -10.26
CA GLU A 218 -1.27 5.50 -9.35
C GLU A 218 -2.63 5.47 -10.03
N MET A 219 -3.42 4.45 -9.72
CA MET A 219 -4.77 4.31 -10.24
C MET A 219 -5.72 3.80 -9.18
N ALA A 220 -6.95 4.30 -9.13
CA ALA A 220 -7.98 3.78 -8.23
C ALA A 220 -9.27 3.44 -8.97
N ARG A 221 -9.90 2.29 -8.69
CA ARG A 221 -11.18 1.89 -9.32
C ARG A 221 -11.15 1.97 -10.86
N GLY A 222 -10.06 1.51 -11.46
CA GLY A 222 -9.80 1.59 -12.90
C GLY A 222 -8.95 0.43 -13.40
N SER A 223 -8.62 0.43 -14.69
CA SER A 223 -7.68 -0.51 -15.30
C SER A 223 -6.73 0.18 -16.29
N PRO A 224 -5.44 -0.19 -16.37
CA PRO A 224 -4.49 0.36 -17.34
C PRO A 224 -4.72 -0.20 -18.75
N GLY A 225 -5.63 -1.17 -18.88
CA GLY A 225 -6.03 -1.77 -20.15
C GLY A 225 -7.28 -2.65 -20.00
N ARG A 226 -7.85 -3.09 -21.12
CA ARG A 226 -9.02 -3.99 -21.13
C ARG A 226 -8.64 -5.47 -21.23
N SER A 227 -7.40 -5.75 -21.60
CA SER A 227 -6.82 -7.08 -21.76
C SER A 227 -5.43 -7.16 -21.13
N LEU A 228 -4.87 -8.37 -20.93
CA LEU A 228 -3.47 -8.51 -20.50
C LEU A 228 -2.47 -7.96 -21.53
N ASN A 229 -2.82 -8.00 -22.82
CA ASN A 229 -1.98 -7.39 -23.86
C ASN A 229 -1.97 -5.86 -23.72
N ASP A 230 -3.12 -5.24 -23.44
CA ASP A 230 -3.20 -3.79 -23.21
C ASP A 230 -2.39 -3.38 -21.97
N ILE A 231 -2.46 -4.19 -20.89
CA ILE A 231 -1.68 -3.98 -19.68
C ILE A 231 -0.18 -4.13 -19.96
N ALA A 232 0.19 -5.10 -20.80
CA ALA A 232 1.56 -5.28 -21.23
C ALA A 232 2.06 -4.09 -22.07
N GLU A 233 1.26 -3.61 -23.01
CA GLU A 233 1.56 -2.42 -23.81
C GLU A 233 1.68 -1.17 -22.94
N PHE A 234 0.84 -1.03 -21.92
CA PHE A 234 0.96 0.03 -20.91
C PHE A 234 2.33 0.00 -20.25
N PHE A 235 2.74 -1.13 -19.66
CA PHE A 235 4.02 -1.21 -18.95
C PHE A 235 5.23 -1.03 -19.88
N LYS A 236 5.15 -1.53 -21.12
CA LYS A 236 6.18 -1.27 -22.14
C LYS A 236 6.31 0.20 -22.50
N SER A 237 5.22 0.96 -22.37
CA SER A 237 5.22 2.40 -22.64
C SER A 237 5.86 3.22 -21.52
N VAL A 238 5.96 2.68 -20.29
CA VAL A 238 6.50 3.39 -19.11
C VAL A 238 7.75 2.74 -18.53
N PRO A 239 8.85 2.59 -19.29
CA PRO A 239 10.03 1.84 -18.86
C PRO A 239 10.80 2.48 -17.68
N ARG A 240 10.52 3.74 -17.34
CA ARG A 240 11.14 4.49 -16.22
C ARG A 240 10.33 4.44 -14.92
N LEU A 241 9.24 3.68 -14.91
CA LEU A 241 8.33 3.63 -13.77
C LEU A 241 9.05 3.12 -12.52
N GLU A 242 9.01 3.91 -11.45
CA GLU A 242 9.56 3.57 -10.14
C GLU A 242 8.48 3.07 -9.17
N VAL A 243 7.28 3.64 -9.26
CA VAL A 243 6.16 3.37 -8.35
C VAL A 243 4.91 3.11 -9.18
N PHE A 244 4.34 1.93 -9.04
CA PHE A 244 3.03 1.58 -9.57
C PHE A 244 2.09 1.21 -8.41
N ILE A 245 0.97 1.92 -8.31
CA ILE A 245 -0.04 1.66 -7.29
C ILE A 245 -1.42 1.53 -7.95
N ALA A 246 -2.15 0.48 -7.63
CA ALA A 246 -3.48 0.22 -8.13
C ALA A 246 -4.42 -0.05 -6.95
N HIS A 247 -5.42 0.79 -6.72
CA HIS A 247 -6.37 0.68 -5.61
C HIS A 247 -7.74 0.18 -6.07
N HIS A 248 -8.42 -0.58 -5.21
CA HIS A 248 -9.82 -0.97 -5.33
C HIS A 248 -10.22 -1.45 -6.74
N ARG A 249 -9.41 -2.31 -7.35
CA ARG A 249 -9.69 -2.85 -8.69
C ARG A 249 -10.80 -3.89 -8.66
N VAL A 250 -12.03 -3.44 -8.90
CA VAL A 250 -13.18 -4.35 -8.99
C VAL A 250 -13.15 -5.18 -10.29
N TRP A 251 -12.57 -4.65 -11.37
CA TRP A 251 -12.85 -5.14 -12.74
C TRP A 251 -11.75 -5.97 -13.39
N LEU A 252 -10.58 -6.11 -12.75
CA LEU A 252 -9.61 -7.09 -13.25
C LEU A 252 -10.07 -8.55 -13.02
N SER A 253 -11.16 -8.75 -12.28
CA SER A 253 -11.77 -10.05 -12.01
C SER A 253 -12.60 -10.59 -13.17
N ASP A 254 -12.79 -9.82 -14.26
CA ASP A 254 -13.47 -10.35 -15.43
C ASP A 254 -12.65 -11.53 -15.98
N ALA A 255 -13.29 -12.71 -16.09
CA ALA A 255 -12.61 -13.94 -16.51
C ALA A 255 -11.90 -13.78 -17.87
N ARG A 256 -12.32 -12.78 -18.65
CA ARG A 256 -11.71 -12.37 -19.91
C ARG A 256 -10.27 -11.91 -19.79
N LEU A 257 -9.83 -11.41 -18.64
CA LEU A 257 -8.42 -11.06 -18.44
C LEU A 257 -7.53 -12.27 -18.27
N LEU A 258 -8.07 -13.40 -17.82
CA LEU A 258 -7.34 -14.66 -17.79
C LEU A 258 -7.33 -15.38 -19.15
N GLU A 259 -7.90 -14.77 -20.20
CA GLU A 259 -7.69 -15.24 -21.56
C GLU A 259 -6.19 -15.22 -21.90
N THR A 260 -5.78 -16.14 -22.76
CA THR A 260 -4.37 -16.37 -23.09
C THR A 260 -3.71 -15.07 -23.56
N THR A 261 -2.82 -14.54 -22.72
CA THR A 261 -1.90 -13.47 -23.12
C THR A 261 -0.95 -13.99 -24.20
N THR A 262 -0.61 -13.14 -25.16
CA THR A 262 0.44 -13.46 -26.16
C THR A 262 1.84 -13.26 -25.59
N HIS A 263 1.94 -12.62 -24.42
CA HIS A 263 3.20 -12.32 -23.78
C HIS A 263 3.68 -13.48 -22.91
N HIS A 264 4.95 -13.83 -23.06
CA HIS A 264 5.60 -14.75 -22.16
C HIS A 264 5.67 -14.17 -20.74
N PRO A 265 5.62 -15.02 -19.70
CA PRO A 265 5.91 -14.62 -18.33
C PRO A 265 7.23 -13.82 -18.26
N HIS A 266 7.25 -12.78 -17.43
CA HIS A 266 8.38 -11.88 -17.17
C HIS A 266 8.99 -11.24 -18.42
N SER A 267 8.20 -11.05 -19.47
CA SER A 267 8.69 -10.48 -20.74
C SER A 267 8.81 -8.96 -20.73
N ILE A 268 8.37 -8.27 -19.68
CA ILE A 268 8.36 -6.81 -19.60
C ILE A 268 9.35 -6.33 -18.54
N PRO A 269 10.55 -5.88 -18.92
CA PRO A 269 11.54 -5.40 -17.97
C PRO A 269 11.17 -4.01 -17.44
N LEU A 270 11.10 -3.87 -16.11
CA LEU A 270 10.93 -2.59 -15.42
C LEU A 270 12.08 -2.40 -14.40
N PRO A 271 13.29 -2.05 -14.88
CA PRO A 271 14.49 -2.07 -14.05
C PRO A 271 14.49 -1.03 -12.92
N TYR A 272 13.70 0.04 -13.06
CA TYR A 272 13.59 1.12 -12.08
C TYR A 272 12.44 0.93 -11.08
N LEU A 273 11.56 -0.06 -11.29
CA LEU A 273 10.40 -0.28 -10.45
C LEU A 273 10.86 -0.74 -9.06
N ARG A 274 10.63 0.13 -8.08
CA ARG A 274 10.94 -0.11 -6.65
C ARG A 274 9.69 -0.43 -5.84
N GLN A 275 8.51 -0.08 -6.34
CA GLN A 275 7.24 -0.34 -5.65
C GLN A 275 6.16 -0.74 -6.64
N LEU A 276 5.58 -1.92 -6.41
CA LEU A 276 4.41 -2.46 -7.10
C LEU A 276 3.34 -2.74 -6.05
N ARG A 277 2.24 -2.01 -6.05
CA ARG A 277 1.12 -2.25 -5.14
C ARG A 277 -0.17 -2.45 -5.92
N CYS A 278 -0.84 -3.58 -5.72
CA CYS A 278 -2.09 -3.93 -6.37
C CYS A 278 -3.13 -4.31 -5.31
N GLU A 279 -4.09 -3.44 -5.06
CA GLU A 279 -5.19 -3.64 -4.14
C GLU A 279 -6.52 -3.80 -4.91
N GLY A 280 -7.25 -4.88 -4.63
CA GLY A 280 -8.51 -5.21 -5.30
C GLY A 280 -8.52 -6.66 -5.79
N ALA A 281 -8.95 -6.91 -7.02
CA ALA A 281 -8.98 -8.27 -7.59
C ALA A 281 -7.58 -8.91 -7.58
N PHE A 282 -7.41 -9.92 -6.73
CA PHE A 282 -6.13 -10.57 -6.43
C PHE A 282 -5.50 -11.19 -7.68
N GLU A 283 -6.31 -11.89 -8.48
CA GLU A 283 -5.91 -12.54 -9.73
C GLU A 283 -5.35 -11.53 -10.73
N GLY A 284 -5.91 -10.32 -10.75
CA GLY A 284 -5.43 -9.23 -11.58
C GLY A 284 -4.03 -8.73 -11.18
N GLY A 285 -3.77 -8.63 -9.87
CA GLY A 285 -2.45 -8.29 -9.35
C GLY A 285 -1.41 -9.37 -9.68
N LEU A 286 -1.78 -10.63 -9.56
CA LEU A 286 -0.93 -11.77 -9.91
C LEU A 286 -0.62 -11.83 -11.40
N ALA A 287 -1.62 -11.58 -12.26
CA ALA A 287 -1.39 -11.54 -13.70
C ALA A 287 -0.41 -10.42 -14.09
N ILE A 288 -0.49 -9.26 -13.42
CA ILE A 288 0.51 -8.19 -13.57
C ILE A 288 1.89 -8.68 -13.12
N LEU A 289 2.00 -9.29 -11.95
CA LEU A 289 3.27 -9.84 -11.45
C LEU A 289 3.90 -10.84 -12.44
N ASN A 290 3.08 -11.70 -13.04
CA ASN A 290 3.52 -12.68 -14.03
C ASN A 290 4.04 -12.03 -15.32
N LEU A 291 3.52 -10.87 -15.73
CA LEU A 291 3.98 -10.16 -16.93
C LEU A 291 5.32 -9.45 -16.72
N LEU A 292 5.59 -8.99 -15.50
CA LEU A 292 6.70 -8.09 -15.20
C LEU A 292 7.97 -8.85 -14.80
N ALA A 293 9.10 -8.45 -15.39
CA ALA A 293 10.42 -8.74 -14.85
C ALA A 293 10.80 -7.61 -13.88
N LEU A 294 10.55 -7.85 -12.59
CA LEU A 294 10.76 -6.87 -11.52
C LEU A 294 12.24 -6.64 -11.23
N SER A 295 12.56 -5.40 -10.85
CA SER A 295 13.88 -5.07 -10.32
C SER A 295 14.16 -5.82 -9.03
N THR A 296 15.44 -6.08 -8.78
CA THR A 296 15.92 -6.72 -7.55
C THR A 296 15.61 -5.92 -6.30
N ARG A 297 15.27 -4.63 -6.44
CA ARG A 297 14.92 -3.69 -5.36
C ARG A 297 13.42 -3.44 -5.24
N CYS A 298 12.60 -4.19 -5.98
CA CYS A 298 11.16 -3.99 -6.00
C CYS A 298 10.49 -4.55 -4.76
N SER A 299 9.67 -3.74 -4.11
CA SER A 299 8.67 -4.16 -3.13
C SER A 299 7.34 -4.37 -3.84
N ALA A 300 6.86 -5.61 -3.90
CA ALA A 300 5.58 -5.99 -4.48
C ALA A 300 4.58 -6.32 -3.36
N SER A 301 3.38 -5.72 -3.41
CA SER A 301 2.29 -6.01 -2.49
C SER A 301 1.00 -6.19 -3.30
N ILE A 302 0.43 -7.38 -3.28
CA ILE A 302 -0.82 -7.72 -3.97
C ILE A 302 -1.84 -8.09 -2.89
N ALA A 303 -2.82 -7.22 -2.70
CA ALA A 303 -3.82 -7.35 -1.66
C ALA A 303 -5.23 -7.45 -2.22
N ASN A 304 -6.04 -8.39 -1.75
CA ASN A 304 -7.48 -8.33 -1.93
C ASN A 304 -8.11 -7.49 -0.82
N TRP A 305 -8.60 -6.31 -1.18
CA TRP A 305 -9.23 -5.39 -0.23
C TRP A 305 -10.56 -4.90 -0.81
N ASN A 306 -11.61 -5.72 -0.66
CA ASN A 306 -12.96 -5.30 -1.03
C ASN A 306 -13.98 -5.67 0.06
N PRO A 307 -14.21 -4.77 1.04
CA PRO A 307 -15.14 -5.04 2.12
C PRO A 307 -16.63 -4.77 1.80
N TYR A 308 -16.98 -4.05 0.72
CA TYR A 308 -18.32 -3.43 0.70
C TYR A 308 -19.18 -3.54 -0.55
N GLU A 309 -18.67 -3.76 -1.77
CA GLU A 309 -19.53 -3.48 -2.94
C GLU A 309 -19.83 -4.65 -3.87
N PHE A 310 -19.12 -5.78 -3.78
CA PHE A 310 -19.40 -6.86 -4.71
C PHE A 310 -19.32 -8.24 -4.07
N ARG A 311 -20.49 -8.89 -3.95
CA ARG A 311 -20.67 -10.31 -3.59
C ARG A 311 -20.19 -11.22 -4.73
N TRP A 312 -18.96 -11.06 -5.22
CA TRP A 312 -18.37 -12.08 -6.09
C TRP A 312 -17.97 -13.25 -5.19
N ASN A 313 -18.77 -14.32 -5.21
CA ASN A 313 -18.47 -15.60 -4.56
C ASN A 313 -17.29 -16.36 -5.20
N ARG A 314 -16.35 -15.66 -5.86
CA ARG A 314 -15.18 -16.32 -6.41
C ARG A 314 -14.19 -16.57 -5.28
N LYS A 315 -14.13 -17.83 -4.84
CA LYS A 315 -12.99 -18.33 -4.08
C LYS A 315 -11.74 -18.09 -4.92
N THR A 316 -10.74 -17.45 -4.33
CA THR A 316 -9.44 -17.27 -4.97
C THR A 316 -8.80 -18.63 -5.16
N ASP A 317 -8.33 -18.91 -6.37
CA ASP A 317 -7.55 -20.11 -6.67
C ASP A 317 -6.10 -19.87 -6.23
N TRP A 318 -5.79 -20.28 -5.00
CA TRP A 318 -4.44 -20.17 -4.47
C TRP A 318 -3.43 -21.02 -5.25
N SER A 319 -3.85 -22.08 -5.94
CA SER A 319 -2.94 -22.85 -6.80
C SER A 319 -2.38 -21.98 -7.91
N VAL A 320 -3.26 -21.25 -8.61
CA VAL A 320 -2.84 -20.31 -9.64
C VAL A 320 -1.96 -19.20 -9.06
N ALA A 321 -2.27 -18.71 -7.86
CA ALA A 321 -1.46 -17.70 -7.18
C ALA A 321 -0.04 -18.18 -6.86
N LEU A 322 0.07 -19.40 -6.34
CA LEU A 322 1.34 -20.00 -5.97
C LEU A 322 2.15 -20.44 -7.19
N ASP A 323 1.50 -20.87 -8.28
CA ASP A 323 2.14 -21.11 -9.58
C ASP A 323 2.80 -19.85 -10.13
N ILE A 324 2.05 -18.73 -10.13
CA ILE A 324 2.56 -17.44 -10.60
C ILE A 324 3.71 -16.96 -9.71
N LEU A 325 3.57 -17.07 -8.39
CA LEU A 325 4.63 -16.70 -7.47
C LEU A 325 5.86 -17.59 -7.65
N SER A 326 5.68 -18.90 -7.80
CA SER A 326 6.77 -19.84 -8.06
C SER A 326 7.54 -19.47 -9.32
N ALA A 327 6.84 -19.29 -10.44
CA ALA A 327 7.45 -18.88 -11.71
C ALA A 327 8.23 -17.56 -11.56
N HIS A 328 7.69 -16.60 -10.82
CA HIS A 328 8.37 -15.35 -10.50
C HIS A 328 9.66 -15.58 -9.71
N LEU A 329 9.60 -16.36 -8.63
CA LEU A 329 10.76 -16.67 -7.79
C LEU A 329 11.83 -17.47 -8.54
N SER A 330 11.44 -18.36 -9.45
CA SER A 330 12.39 -19.06 -10.34
C SER A 330 13.14 -18.13 -11.28
N ALA A 331 12.50 -17.03 -11.70
CA ALA A 331 13.07 -16.06 -12.63
C ALA A 331 13.95 -14.99 -11.95
N VAL A 332 13.75 -14.74 -10.66
CA VAL A 332 14.52 -13.74 -9.91
C VAL A 332 15.83 -14.37 -9.39
N PRO A 333 17.01 -13.82 -9.75
CA PRO A 333 18.28 -14.36 -9.25
C PRO A 333 18.33 -14.35 -7.71
N ALA A 334 18.92 -15.38 -7.08
CA ALA A 334 19.03 -15.44 -5.62
C ALA A 334 19.68 -14.17 -5.01
N ALA A 335 20.69 -13.61 -5.66
CA ALA A 335 21.36 -12.36 -5.25
C ALA A 335 20.47 -11.11 -5.37
N ALA A 336 19.41 -11.16 -6.17
CA ALA A 336 18.42 -10.08 -6.24
C ALA A 336 17.49 -10.08 -5.01
N MET A 337 17.21 -11.27 -4.51
CA MET A 337 16.34 -11.53 -3.35
C MET A 337 17.04 -11.26 -2.01
N SER A 338 18.20 -10.61 -1.96
CA SER A 338 18.89 -10.30 -0.70
C SER A 338 18.89 -8.81 -0.36
N HIS A 339 18.23 -7.96 -1.16
CA HIS A 339 18.19 -6.52 -0.91
C HIS A 339 17.11 -6.16 0.12
N SER A 340 17.46 -5.34 1.13
CA SER A 340 16.58 -5.01 2.28
C SER A 340 15.27 -4.29 1.91
N ALA A 341 15.27 -3.57 0.79
CA ALA A 341 14.08 -2.89 0.28
C ALA A 341 13.10 -3.83 -0.46
N SER A 342 13.53 -5.05 -0.74
CA SER A 342 12.75 -5.99 -1.54
C SER A 342 11.83 -6.78 -0.63
N HIS A 343 10.60 -6.96 -1.08
CA HIS A 343 9.57 -7.63 -0.31
C HIS A 343 8.46 -8.08 -1.25
N ILE A 344 7.92 -9.28 -1.05
CA ILE A 344 6.71 -9.72 -1.75
C ILE A 344 5.66 -10.02 -0.70
N GLU A 345 4.51 -9.37 -0.79
CA GLU A 345 3.36 -9.63 0.06
C GLU A 345 2.15 -9.96 -0.79
N LEU A 346 1.60 -11.13 -0.59
CA LEU A 346 0.31 -11.53 -1.11
C LEU A 346 -0.65 -11.58 0.07
N MET A 347 -1.65 -10.71 0.10
CA MET A 347 -2.61 -10.64 1.19
C MET A 347 -4.03 -10.77 0.64
N TYR A 348 -4.69 -11.87 0.89
CA TYR A 348 -6.12 -12.00 0.66
C TYR A 348 -6.86 -11.69 1.95
N ARG A 349 -7.76 -10.70 1.93
CA ARG A 349 -8.62 -10.41 3.08
C ARG A 349 -10.07 -10.30 2.63
N ARG A 350 -10.91 -11.20 3.14
CA ARG A 350 -12.36 -11.21 2.96
C ARG A 350 -13.02 -10.79 4.28
N LEU A 351 -13.65 -9.62 4.27
CA LEU A 351 -14.46 -9.11 5.37
C LEU A 351 -15.92 -9.45 5.08
N GLU A 352 -16.45 -10.50 5.71
CA GLU A 352 -17.88 -10.84 5.62
C GLU A 352 -18.65 -10.30 6.84
N GLY A 353 -19.31 -9.15 6.69
CA GLY A 353 -20.25 -8.62 7.69
C GLY A 353 -19.69 -8.51 9.12
N ASP A 354 -20.57 -8.57 10.13
CA ASP A 354 -20.23 -8.57 11.57
C ASP A 354 -19.50 -9.85 12.04
N THR A 355 -19.04 -10.70 11.11
CA THR A 355 -18.33 -11.93 11.43
C THR A 355 -16.85 -11.85 11.07
N SER A 356 -16.02 -12.51 11.90
CA SER A 356 -14.55 -12.52 11.80
C SER A 356 -14.02 -12.68 10.37
N PRO A 357 -13.02 -11.87 9.95
CA PRO A 357 -12.47 -11.90 8.60
C PRO A 357 -11.76 -13.22 8.28
N ASN A 358 -11.93 -13.70 7.04
CA ASN A 358 -10.99 -14.66 6.45
C ASN A 358 -9.81 -13.87 5.89
N GLU A 359 -8.62 -14.04 6.44
CA GLU A 359 -7.38 -13.43 5.97
C GLU A 359 -6.33 -14.50 5.71
N ALA A 360 -5.76 -14.53 4.51
CA ALA A 360 -4.61 -15.36 4.20
C ALA A 360 -3.53 -14.44 3.63
N ALA A 361 -2.39 -14.36 4.33
CA ALA A 361 -1.28 -13.51 3.97
C ALA A 361 0.00 -14.33 3.85
N LEU A 362 0.67 -14.18 2.72
CA LEU A 362 2.00 -14.68 2.45
C LEU A 362 2.92 -13.47 2.31
N SER A 363 3.85 -13.30 3.23
CA SER A 363 4.85 -12.21 3.17
C SER A 363 6.24 -12.82 3.11
N MET A 364 7.04 -12.32 2.18
CA MET A 364 8.43 -12.71 1.98
C MET A 364 9.31 -11.49 2.21
N HIS A 365 10.12 -11.53 3.27
CA HIS A 365 11.03 -10.45 3.62
C HIS A 365 12.46 -10.86 3.29
N TYR A 366 13.07 -10.09 2.41
CA TYR A 366 14.46 -10.25 2.03
C TYR A 366 15.30 -9.33 2.92
N VAL A 367 15.93 -9.87 3.97
CA VAL A 367 16.85 -9.08 4.80
C VAL A 367 18.28 -9.48 4.44
N PRO A 368 19.18 -8.53 4.14
CA PRO A 368 20.60 -8.82 4.10
C PRO A 368 21.08 -8.98 5.55
N GLU A 369 21.36 -10.21 5.98
CA GLU A 369 22.35 -10.39 7.03
C GLU A 369 23.69 -9.95 6.45
N SER A 370 24.40 -9.09 7.18
CA SER A 370 25.50 -8.24 6.71
C SER A 370 26.77 -8.96 6.25
N SER A 371 26.71 -10.25 5.91
CA SER A 371 27.80 -10.99 5.27
C SER A 371 27.40 -12.08 4.27
N ASN A 372 26.11 -12.50 4.19
CA ASN A 372 25.67 -13.54 3.24
C ASN A 372 24.29 -13.19 2.64
N ALA A 373 24.19 -13.25 1.31
CA ALA A 373 22.99 -12.96 0.54
C ALA A 373 21.97 -14.12 0.59
N GLU A 374 21.45 -14.42 1.78
CA GLU A 374 20.47 -15.50 2.01
C GLU A 374 19.07 -14.94 2.28
N ILE A 375 18.02 -15.74 2.04
CA ILE A 375 16.64 -15.32 2.30
C ILE A 375 16.40 -15.39 3.82
N VAL A 376 16.25 -14.22 4.46
CA VAL A 376 16.28 -14.16 5.92
C VAL A 376 14.89 -14.31 6.57
N SER A 377 13.75 -14.08 5.91
CA SER A 377 12.45 -14.39 6.53
C SER A 377 11.29 -14.68 5.58
N PHE A 378 10.67 -15.84 5.75
CA PHE A 378 9.39 -16.21 5.15
C PHE A 378 8.29 -16.17 6.21
N ARG A 379 7.15 -15.55 5.89
CA ARG A 379 6.03 -15.39 6.83
C ARG A 379 4.73 -15.85 6.19
N ILE A 380 4.12 -16.84 6.80
CA ILE A 380 2.80 -17.35 6.46
C ILE A 380 1.86 -16.93 7.58
N ARG A 381 0.79 -16.21 7.26
CA ARG A 381 -0.31 -15.94 8.20
C ARG A 381 -1.61 -16.46 7.62
N LEU A 382 -2.30 -17.33 8.35
CA LEU A 382 -3.58 -17.89 7.95
C LEU A 382 -4.61 -17.67 9.04
N TYR A 383 -5.65 -16.95 8.67
CA TYR A 383 -6.85 -16.70 9.44
C TYR A 383 -8.02 -17.19 8.57
N ALA A 384 -8.39 -18.46 8.71
CA ALA A 384 -9.53 -19.00 8.01
C ALA A 384 -10.62 -19.36 9.02
N LYS A 385 -11.79 -18.76 8.86
CA LYS A 385 -13.01 -19.14 9.57
C LYS A 385 -13.79 -20.22 8.82
N ASP A 386 -13.65 -20.29 7.50
CA ASP A 386 -14.31 -21.29 6.66
C ASP A 386 -13.33 -22.40 6.28
N GLU A 387 -13.70 -23.65 6.56
CA GLU A 387 -12.93 -24.85 6.24
C GLU A 387 -12.61 -24.95 4.75
N ASP A 388 -13.53 -24.52 3.89
CA ASP A 388 -13.34 -24.59 2.44
C ASP A 388 -12.30 -23.59 1.94
N ASP A 389 -12.30 -22.37 2.50
CA ASP A 389 -11.32 -21.34 2.17
C ASP A 389 -9.94 -21.76 2.68
N ALA A 390 -9.86 -22.32 3.89
CA ALA A 390 -8.65 -22.97 4.40
C ALA A 390 -8.18 -24.10 3.47
N ARG A 391 -9.12 -24.95 3.00
CA ARG A 391 -8.85 -26.06 2.08
C ARG A 391 -8.24 -25.63 0.76
N SER A 392 -8.72 -24.54 0.18
CA SER A 392 -8.15 -23.99 -1.05
C SER A 392 -6.72 -23.48 -0.89
N PHE A 393 -6.34 -23.04 0.32
CA PHE A 393 -4.98 -22.60 0.62
C PHE A 393 -4.02 -23.79 0.87
N TYR A 394 -4.53 -25.01 1.09
CA TYR A 394 -3.74 -26.13 1.60
C TYR A 394 -2.57 -26.56 0.72
N THR A 395 -1.72 -27.29 1.42
CA THR A 395 -0.25 -27.21 1.42
C THR A 395 0.41 -28.18 0.46
N SER A 396 -0.33 -29.13 -0.13
CA SER A 396 0.11 -29.83 -1.34
C SER A 396 0.48 -28.83 -2.45
N THR A 397 -0.24 -27.71 -2.50
CA THR A 397 0.00 -26.59 -3.41
C THR A 397 1.26 -25.81 -3.02
N LEU A 398 1.42 -25.44 -1.74
CA LEU A 398 2.64 -24.79 -1.24
C LEU A 398 3.90 -25.63 -1.51
N ARG A 399 3.81 -26.93 -1.25
CA ARG A 399 4.88 -27.90 -1.49
C ARG A 399 5.17 -28.08 -2.98
N THR A 400 4.15 -28.26 -3.82
CA THR A 400 4.38 -28.52 -5.25
C THR A 400 4.92 -27.29 -5.96
N HIS A 401 4.48 -26.10 -5.57
CA HIS A 401 4.75 -24.88 -6.33
C HIS A 401 5.89 -24.06 -5.73
N LEU A 402 5.92 -23.80 -4.43
CA LEU A 402 6.89 -22.85 -3.84
C LEU A 402 8.17 -23.50 -3.32
N ALA A 403 8.17 -24.82 -3.11
CA ALA A 403 9.24 -25.54 -2.43
C ALA A 403 10.64 -25.40 -3.01
N PRO A 404 10.87 -25.55 -4.33
CA PRO A 404 12.23 -25.74 -4.82
C PRO A 404 13.11 -24.49 -4.68
N HIS A 405 12.51 -23.29 -4.64
CA HIS A 405 13.23 -22.02 -4.63
C HIS A 405 13.28 -21.37 -3.24
N LEU A 406 12.26 -21.55 -2.42
CA LEU A 406 12.21 -20.99 -1.07
C LEU A 406 12.93 -21.87 -0.05
N PHE A 407 12.83 -23.20 -0.17
CA PHE A 407 13.18 -24.09 0.93
C PHE A 407 14.69 -24.30 1.09
N GLY A 408 15.46 -24.09 0.02
CA GLY A 408 16.93 -24.17 0.08
C GLY A 408 17.61 -22.95 0.70
N ALA A 409 16.94 -21.79 0.78
CA ALA A 409 17.57 -20.52 1.16
C ALA A 409 16.91 -19.81 2.35
N THR A 410 15.76 -20.30 2.83
CA THR A 410 15.00 -19.69 3.93
C THR A 410 15.59 -20.07 5.29
N HIS A 411 16.09 -19.06 6.02
CA HIS A 411 16.68 -19.26 7.35
C HIS A 411 15.72 -18.97 8.50
N THR A 412 14.78 -18.03 8.32
CA THR A 412 13.73 -17.78 9.29
C THR A 412 12.37 -18.08 8.69
N LEU A 413 11.59 -18.91 9.35
CA LEU A 413 10.20 -19.15 9.03
C LEU A 413 9.32 -18.65 10.16
N ARG A 414 8.32 -17.82 9.84
CA ARG A 414 7.24 -17.44 10.75
C ARG A 414 5.91 -17.99 10.24
N VAL A 415 5.25 -18.79 11.05
CA VAL A 415 3.92 -19.33 10.81
C VAL A 415 2.98 -18.78 11.86
N GLU A 416 1.83 -18.25 11.43
CA GLU A 416 0.83 -17.68 12.33
C GLU A 416 -0.56 -18.18 11.95
N PHE A 417 -1.23 -18.83 12.91
CA PHE A 417 -2.63 -19.27 12.79
C PHE A 417 -3.47 -18.64 13.90
N ALA A 418 -4.77 -18.46 13.66
CA ALA A 418 -5.66 -17.81 14.64
C ALA A 418 -7.02 -18.52 14.82
N ASN A 419 -7.17 -19.73 14.30
CA ASN A 419 -8.38 -20.52 14.55
C ASN A 419 -8.03 -22.01 14.77
N PRO A 420 -8.33 -22.60 15.94
CA PRO A 420 -7.91 -23.96 16.30
C PRO A 420 -8.78 -25.08 15.72
N ASP A 421 -9.97 -24.76 15.20
CA ASP A 421 -10.99 -25.79 14.88
C ASP A 421 -10.68 -26.64 13.63
N TYR A 422 -9.64 -26.31 12.86
CA TYR A 422 -9.31 -27.03 11.62
C TYR A 422 -8.05 -27.87 11.81
N THR A 423 -8.24 -29.19 11.93
CA THR A 423 -7.17 -30.13 12.26
C THR A 423 -6.21 -30.42 11.11
N ASN A 424 -6.63 -30.26 9.85
CA ASN A 424 -5.89 -30.69 8.66
C ASN A 424 -4.73 -29.82 8.11
N PRO A 425 -4.66 -28.48 8.31
CA PRO A 425 -3.58 -27.67 7.71
C PRO A 425 -2.19 -28.02 8.24
N ALA A 426 -2.14 -28.60 9.45
CA ALA A 426 -0.91 -28.83 10.18
C ALA A 426 -0.04 -29.92 9.56
N ASP A 427 -0.65 -31.03 9.14
CA ASP A 427 0.08 -32.23 8.67
C ASP A 427 0.76 -31.97 7.33
N ASP A 428 0.08 -31.26 6.44
CA ASP A 428 0.60 -30.91 5.13
C ASP A 428 1.67 -29.80 5.22
N LEU A 429 1.51 -28.82 6.12
CA LEU A 429 2.56 -27.82 6.37
C LEU A 429 3.80 -28.50 6.95
N TRP A 430 3.61 -29.42 7.91
CA TRP A 430 4.71 -30.17 8.51
C TRP A 430 5.46 -31.00 7.46
N SER A 431 4.73 -31.67 6.57
CA SER A 431 5.30 -32.40 5.44
C SER A 431 6.08 -31.52 4.47
N SER A 432 5.83 -30.20 4.48
CA SER A 432 6.60 -29.22 3.70
C SER A 432 7.83 -28.74 4.46
N LEU A 433 7.75 -28.65 5.80
CA LEU A 433 8.88 -28.25 6.66
C LEU A 433 10.02 -29.27 6.66
N THR A 434 9.74 -30.55 6.52
CA THR A 434 10.76 -31.61 6.36
C THR A 434 11.66 -31.39 5.14
N GLU A 435 11.20 -30.64 4.15
CA GLU A 435 11.97 -30.28 2.96
C GLU A 435 12.79 -28.99 3.15
N MET A 436 12.55 -28.23 4.23
CA MET A 436 13.21 -26.95 4.55
C MET A 436 14.35 -27.11 5.55
N SER A 437 15.31 -28.00 5.25
CA SER A 437 16.42 -28.32 6.17
C SER A 437 17.28 -27.13 6.61
N ALA A 438 17.29 -26.02 5.85
CA ALA A 438 18.08 -24.81 6.11
C ALA A 438 17.47 -23.85 7.16
N ILE A 439 16.26 -24.12 7.69
CA ILE A 439 15.63 -23.24 8.68
C ILE A 439 16.46 -23.24 9.97
N ARG A 440 16.94 -22.06 10.36
CA ARG A 440 17.65 -21.81 11.62
C ARG A 440 16.76 -21.17 12.68
N ALA A 441 15.72 -20.44 12.28
CA ALA A 441 14.79 -19.79 13.18
C ALA A 441 13.34 -20.11 12.79
N LEU A 442 12.57 -20.71 13.70
CA LEU A 442 11.15 -21.01 13.51
C LEU A 442 10.32 -20.22 14.51
N LYS A 443 9.37 -19.43 14.05
CA LYS A 443 8.40 -18.71 14.89
C LYS A 443 7.01 -19.23 14.63
N LEU A 444 6.38 -19.83 15.64
CA LEU A 444 5.01 -20.29 15.61
C LEU A 444 4.16 -19.34 16.44
N ALA A 445 3.14 -18.73 15.83
CA ALA A 445 2.27 -17.77 16.49
C ALA A 445 0.80 -18.18 16.49
N GLY A 446 0.08 -17.89 17.58
CA GLY A 446 -1.30 -18.34 17.78
C GLY A 446 -1.38 -19.87 17.69
N ASP A 447 -2.40 -20.39 17.01
CA ASP A 447 -2.63 -21.85 16.94
C ASP A 447 -1.56 -22.61 16.13
N ALA A 448 -0.62 -21.92 15.48
CA ALA A 448 0.52 -22.56 14.85
C ALA A 448 1.38 -23.32 15.87
N GLY A 449 1.32 -22.99 17.17
CA GLY A 449 1.97 -23.77 18.21
C GLY A 449 1.46 -25.21 18.30
N THR A 450 0.21 -25.49 17.88
CA THR A 450 -0.35 -26.86 17.82
C THR A 450 0.33 -27.75 16.78
N LEU A 451 1.09 -27.17 15.84
CA LEU A 451 1.96 -27.95 14.95
C LEU A 451 2.94 -28.82 15.75
N LEU A 452 3.31 -28.39 16.96
CA LEU A 452 4.15 -29.18 17.85
C LEU A 452 3.40 -30.39 18.39
N SER A 453 2.11 -30.31 18.77
CA SER A 453 1.37 -31.44 19.35
C SER A 453 1.07 -32.54 18.33
N LYS A 454 0.78 -32.16 17.08
CA LYS A 454 0.44 -33.08 15.97
C LYS A 454 1.60 -33.86 15.36
N LEU A 455 2.78 -33.81 15.98
CA LEU A 455 3.95 -34.63 15.64
C LEU A 455 3.75 -36.13 15.97
N ASP A 456 2.54 -36.67 15.81
CA ASP A 456 2.20 -38.09 16.06
C ASP A 456 2.69 -39.04 14.97
N ILE A 457 3.69 -38.58 14.20
CA ILE A 457 4.49 -39.41 13.31
C ILE A 457 5.61 -40.02 14.17
N PRO A 458 5.74 -41.36 14.21
CA PRO A 458 6.65 -42.05 15.14
C PRO A 458 8.09 -41.56 14.98
N ASP A 459 8.69 -41.13 16.10
CA ASP A 459 10.13 -40.87 16.35
C ASP A 459 10.94 -39.96 15.40
N HIS A 460 10.33 -39.32 14.40
CA HIS A 460 11.04 -38.28 13.65
C HIS A 460 11.21 -37.03 14.50
N SER A 461 12.34 -36.96 15.22
CA SER A 461 12.68 -35.81 16.04
C SER A 461 12.64 -34.52 15.21
N LEU A 462 12.29 -33.39 15.83
CA LEU A 462 12.33 -32.08 15.20
C LEU A 462 13.70 -31.77 14.57
N ARG A 463 14.75 -32.44 15.08
CA ARG A 463 16.13 -32.44 14.57
C ARG A 463 16.30 -33.19 13.24
N GLU A 464 15.59 -34.29 13.01
CA GLU A 464 15.62 -34.97 11.71
C GLU A 464 14.92 -34.13 10.64
N THR A 465 13.86 -33.43 11.05
CA THR A 465 13.08 -32.54 10.17
C THR A 465 13.83 -31.25 9.86
N LEU A 466 14.36 -30.58 10.89
CA LEU A 466 15.01 -29.27 10.83
C LEU A 466 16.37 -29.33 11.55
N PRO A 467 17.39 -29.98 10.93
CA PRO A 467 18.69 -30.20 11.57
C PRO A 467 19.43 -28.90 11.92
N ASP A 468 19.15 -27.81 11.20
CA ASP A 468 19.78 -26.51 11.40
C ASP A 468 19.02 -25.59 12.34
N LEU A 469 17.90 -26.01 12.92
CA LEU A 469 17.13 -25.16 13.82
C LEU A 469 17.95 -24.78 15.06
N ARG A 470 18.09 -23.47 15.32
CA ARG A 470 18.79 -22.87 16.46
C ARG A 470 17.86 -22.04 17.34
N LEU A 471 16.85 -21.39 16.75
CA LEU A 471 15.89 -20.55 17.47
C LEU A 471 14.46 -21.05 17.23
N LEU A 472 13.73 -21.32 18.31
CA LEU A 472 12.29 -21.59 18.27
C LEU A 472 11.58 -20.48 19.06
N THR A 473 10.63 -19.80 18.45
CA THR A 473 9.81 -18.77 19.09
C THR A 473 8.35 -19.20 19.09
N LEU A 474 7.74 -19.26 20.28
CA LEU A 474 6.30 -19.43 20.45
C LEU A 474 5.70 -18.07 20.81
N SER A 475 4.71 -17.62 20.05
CA SER A 475 4.11 -16.29 20.22
C SER A 475 2.60 -16.35 20.31
N ARG A 476 1.96 -15.63 21.24
CA ARG A 476 0.47 -15.63 21.39
C ARG A 476 -0.15 -17.03 21.48
N PHE A 477 0.60 -17.99 22.01
CA PHE A 477 0.13 -19.36 22.21
C PHE A 477 -0.49 -19.49 23.60
N ASP A 478 -1.65 -20.15 23.69
CA ASP A 478 -2.30 -20.46 24.95
C ASP A 478 -1.97 -21.90 25.37
N PHE A 479 -1.12 -22.04 26.38
CA PHE A 479 -0.73 -23.35 26.90
C PHE A 479 -1.82 -24.02 27.74
N SER A 480 -2.90 -23.31 28.08
CA SER A 480 -3.99 -23.86 28.88
C SER A 480 -4.92 -24.75 28.06
N SER A 481 -5.06 -24.50 26.75
CA SER A 481 -5.89 -25.28 25.84
C SER A 481 -5.23 -26.57 25.34
N GLU A 482 -3.89 -26.66 25.39
CA GLU A 482 -3.12 -27.70 24.68
C GLU A 482 -2.04 -28.33 25.60
N PRO A 483 -2.41 -29.25 26.52
CA PRO A 483 -1.47 -29.86 27.45
C PRO A 483 -0.41 -30.75 26.76
N GLU A 484 -0.68 -31.23 25.55
CA GLU A 484 0.24 -32.08 24.78
C GLU A 484 1.48 -31.31 24.29
N VAL A 485 1.33 -30.02 23.97
CA VAL A 485 2.45 -29.15 23.59
C VAL A 485 3.45 -29.05 24.76
N ARG A 486 2.98 -29.09 26.01
CA ARG A 486 3.84 -29.11 27.20
C ARG A 486 4.71 -30.36 27.24
N GLY A 487 4.11 -31.53 27.03
CA GLY A 487 4.82 -32.81 26.98
C GLY A 487 5.88 -32.85 25.89
N ARG A 488 5.63 -32.19 24.75
CA ARG A 488 6.57 -32.15 23.62
C ARG A 488 7.66 -31.10 23.74
N ILE A 489 7.42 -29.95 24.39
CA ILE A 489 8.52 -29.04 24.74
C ILE A 489 9.50 -29.74 25.69
N ALA A 490 9.00 -30.54 26.63
CA ALA A 490 9.85 -31.39 27.47
C ALA A 490 10.55 -32.52 26.68
N ALA A 491 9.97 -32.98 25.56
CA ALA A 491 10.60 -33.96 24.67
C ALA A 491 11.71 -33.34 23.81
N LEU A 492 11.55 -32.08 23.36
CA LEU A 492 12.61 -31.34 22.63
C LEU A 492 13.93 -31.27 23.41
N GLN A 493 13.87 -31.34 24.75
CA GLN A 493 15.06 -31.41 25.61
C GLN A 493 15.78 -32.76 25.57
N ARG A 494 15.03 -33.87 25.44
CA ARG A 494 15.61 -35.23 25.50
C ARG A 494 16.34 -35.61 24.23
N ASP A 495 15.95 -35.02 23.10
CA ASP A 495 16.48 -35.38 21.78
C ASP A 495 17.83 -34.71 21.45
N GLY A 496 18.38 -33.92 22.38
CA GLY A 496 19.67 -33.25 22.21
C GLY A 496 19.70 -32.35 20.97
N VAL A 497 18.58 -31.70 20.67
CA VAL A 497 18.47 -30.75 19.56
C VAL A 497 19.48 -29.62 19.81
N ALA A 498 20.19 -29.19 18.78
CA ALA A 498 21.07 -28.01 18.82
C ALA A 498 20.28 -26.69 18.88
N LEU A 499 19.13 -26.71 19.57
CA LEU A 499 18.32 -25.54 19.82
C LEU A 499 19.06 -24.69 20.85
N GLU A 500 19.55 -23.54 20.40
CA GLU A 500 20.31 -22.60 21.23
C GLU A 500 19.35 -21.72 22.04
N THR A 501 18.23 -21.33 21.43
CA THR A 501 17.27 -20.40 22.04
C THR A 501 15.83 -20.87 21.88
N LEU A 502 15.11 -20.90 23.00
CA LEU A 502 13.65 -21.05 23.05
C LEU A 502 13.05 -19.74 23.59
N ARG A 503 12.26 -19.05 22.77
CA ARG A 503 11.65 -17.76 23.12
C ARG A 503 10.13 -17.90 23.24
N PHE A 504 9.57 -17.32 24.29
CA PHE A 504 8.13 -17.16 24.49
C PHE A 504 7.79 -15.67 24.40
N GLU A 505 6.83 -15.30 23.56
CA GLU A 505 6.39 -13.92 23.37
C GLU A 505 4.86 -13.84 23.52
N GLU A 506 4.34 -13.10 24.50
CA GLU A 506 2.88 -12.95 24.67
C GLU A 506 2.12 -14.30 24.85
N CYS A 507 2.77 -15.32 25.41
CA CYS A 507 2.15 -16.62 25.67
C CYS A 507 1.33 -16.61 26.97
N ALA A 508 0.19 -17.30 26.98
CA ALA A 508 -0.65 -17.46 28.16
C ALA A 508 -0.48 -18.86 28.79
N GLY A 509 -0.57 -18.94 30.13
CA GLY A 509 -0.62 -20.23 30.84
C GLY A 509 0.68 -21.03 30.87
N VAL A 510 1.85 -20.40 30.65
CA VAL A 510 3.16 -21.06 30.72
C VAL A 510 3.48 -21.45 32.18
N PRO A 511 3.59 -22.73 32.55
CA PRO A 511 3.88 -23.11 33.93
C PRO A 511 5.31 -22.72 34.33
N LEU A 512 5.47 -21.97 35.42
CA LEU A 512 6.79 -21.55 35.94
C LEU A 512 7.71 -22.73 36.25
N GLU A 513 7.15 -23.85 36.71
CA GLU A 513 7.89 -25.08 37.01
C GLU A 513 8.52 -25.69 35.74
N GLU A 514 7.80 -25.67 34.62
CA GLU A 514 8.30 -26.15 33.34
C GLU A 514 9.37 -25.21 32.78
N LEU A 515 9.22 -23.89 32.91
CA LEU A 515 10.26 -22.93 32.54
C LEU A 515 11.54 -23.11 33.35
N ALA A 516 11.43 -23.42 34.65
CA ALA A 516 12.58 -23.71 35.49
C ALA A 516 13.31 -24.98 35.03
N LEU A 517 12.56 -26.03 34.67
CA LEU A 517 13.11 -27.25 34.08
C LEU A 517 13.75 -26.99 32.71
N LEU A 518 13.17 -26.10 31.90
CA LEU A 518 13.72 -25.69 30.61
C LEU A 518 15.05 -24.96 30.75
N ARG A 519 15.15 -24.04 31.72
CA ARG A 519 16.38 -23.29 32.03
C ARG A 519 17.48 -24.14 32.67
N ALA A 520 17.13 -25.23 33.34
CA ALA A 520 18.09 -26.13 33.96
C ALA A 520 18.84 -27.01 32.95
N SER A 521 18.35 -27.11 31.71
CA SER A 521 19.00 -27.87 30.65
C SER A 521 20.23 -27.14 30.11
N ALA A 522 21.37 -27.82 30.11
CA ALA A 522 22.65 -27.23 29.72
C ALA A 522 22.64 -26.79 28.24
N GLY A 523 22.91 -25.51 27.98
CA GLY A 523 23.11 -24.95 26.64
C GLY A 523 21.88 -24.33 25.97
N LEU A 524 20.68 -24.43 26.57
CA LEU A 524 19.47 -23.80 26.05
C LEU A 524 19.22 -22.45 26.75
N VAL A 525 19.12 -21.38 25.98
CA VAL A 525 18.71 -20.05 26.44
C VAL A 525 17.18 -19.96 26.36
N VAL A 526 16.51 -19.75 27.49
CA VAL A 526 15.06 -19.60 27.56
C VAL A 526 14.70 -18.14 27.84
N GLU A 527 14.11 -17.48 26.85
CA GLU A 527 13.71 -16.08 26.92
C GLU A 527 12.18 -15.96 27.02
N CYS A 528 11.69 -15.09 27.90
CA CYS A 528 10.26 -14.80 28.03
C CYS A 528 10.06 -13.27 27.97
N GLU A 529 9.48 -12.79 26.88
CA GLU A 529 8.96 -11.42 26.78
C GLU A 529 7.54 -11.40 27.35
N ASN A 530 7.33 -10.66 28.45
CA ASN A 530 6.03 -10.33 29.08
C ASN A 530 5.54 -11.15 30.28
N ASN A 531 6.41 -11.81 31.05
CA ASN A 531 6.02 -12.15 32.43
C ASN A 531 6.19 -10.92 33.33
N GLU A 532 5.15 -10.09 33.43
CA GLU A 532 5.01 -9.10 34.51
C GLU A 532 4.59 -9.73 35.85
N GLU A 533 4.62 -11.06 35.98
CA GLU A 533 4.45 -11.80 37.25
C GLU A 533 5.58 -12.79 37.52
#